data_AF-A0A956HMH3-F1
#
_entry.id   AF-A0A956HMH3-F1
#
_cell.length_a   1.000
_cell.length_b   1.000
_cell.length_c   1.000
_cell.angle_alpha   90.00
_cell.angle_beta   90.00
_cell.angle_gamma   90.00
#
_symmetry.space_group_name_H-M   'P 1'
#
loop_
_entity.id
_entity.type
_entity.pdbx_description
1 polymer ?
#
loop_
_entity_poly.entity_id
_entity_poly.type
_entity_poly.pdbx_seq_one_letter_code
_entity_poly.pdbx_strand_id
1 'polypeptide(L)'
;MTALCGVGCTEAATGDTEEPVDTATTGTGGDSSGATETGASGTDAVPPTTSAEPPTGTDGDPSTGTGSTTETPDGTAAEPLCGDGVVDPGEECDEAGENADDGACTVSCVAAACGDGHIWTGHEECDDGNDDDDDACVAGCVAASCGDGYLFVGSEECEPGDIDDEYACGLECMWSPLVAAPRLVFLSSVLFYGDLSIHAPSLGDYAMADLPDGGKTGVLLADARCQALAVLGGLAQPGDPPTFHAWLSDNNGTELSSVVDRLHPNASPELQAGYMLPGGPMIATSFMALTQGLMAAINKDEQGAVVDGQPYVWSNTSDQGEALGLVDGMGKPTSCESWHAASLEHVGEFGFATQAPMVWTESGAAQFCSKALRLYCFQEG
;
A
#
# COMPACT_ATOMS: atom_id res chain seq x y z
N MET A 1 -31.10 -69.71 27.23
CA MET A 1 -32.00 -68.53 27.26
C MET A 1 -31.65 -67.68 26.06
N THR A 2 -32.07 -67.98 24.83
CA THR A 2 -33.45 -68.02 24.27
C THR A 2 -34.03 -66.62 24.04
N ALA A 3 -33.84 -66.15 22.80
CA ALA A 3 -34.79 -65.43 21.91
C ALA A 3 -35.29 -64.03 22.35
N LEU A 4 -35.49 -63.03 21.46
CA LEU A 4 -36.04 -63.07 20.11
C LEU A 4 -35.38 -62.07 19.14
N CYS A 5 -35.47 -62.46 17.87
CA CYS A 5 -35.05 -61.80 16.65
C CYS A 5 -36.18 -60.92 16.07
N GLY A 6 -35.83 -59.85 15.36
CA GLY A 6 -36.70 -59.04 14.52
C GLY A 6 -36.01 -58.73 13.18
N VAL A 7 -36.36 -59.53 12.17
CA VAL A 7 -36.08 -59.54 10.72
C VAL A 7 -36.24 -58.15 10.07
N GLY A 8 -35.59 -57.71 8.98
CA GLY A 8 -34.66 -58.29 7.97
C GLY A 8 -34.27 -57.15 6.98
N CYS A 9 -33.02 -57.07 6.51
CA CYS A 9 -32.45 -57.67 5.28
C CYS A 9 -32.55 -56.78 4.02
N THR A 10 -31.39 -56.35 3.49
CA THR A 10 -30.82 -56.70 2.17
C THR A 10 -29.36 -56.22 2.16
N GLU A 11 -28.39 -57.12 2.32
CA GLU A 11 -27.55 -57.76 1.26
C GLU A 11 -26.59 -56.75 0.57
N ALA A 12 -25.30 -56.98 0.35
CA ALA A 12 -24.32 -58.05 0.60
C ALA A 12 -22.92 -57.38 0.43
N ALA A 13 -21.89 -57.68 1.25
CA ALA A 13 -20.85 -58.70 1.02
C ALA A 13 -20.10 -58.48 -0.33
N THR A 14 -18.77 -58.45 -0.47
CA THR A 14 -17.60 -59.00 0.24
C THR A 14 -16.36 -58.29 -0.36
N GLY A 15 -15.34 -57.90 0.41
CA GLY A 15 -14.12 -58.71 0.63
C GLY A 15 -13.12 -58.53 -0.53
N ASP A 16 -11.81 -58.56 -0.38
CA ASP A 16 -10.87 -58.51 0.73
C ASP A 16 -9.52 -58.13 0.06
N THR A 17 -8.57 -57.72 0.89
CA THR A 17 -7.13 -57.50 0.68
C THR A 17 -6.43 -58.07 -0.58
N GLU A 18 -5.44 -57.32 -1.11
CA GLU A 18 -3.99 -57.65 -1.04
C GLU A 18 -3.16 -56.61 -1.85
N GLU A 19 -2.20 -55.97 -1.18
CA GLU A 19 -0.96 -55.41 -1.78
C GLU A 19 0.05 -56.57 -2.03
N PRO A 20 1.27 -56.38 -2.59
CA PRO A 20 1.89 -55.30 -3.38
C PRO A 20 2.59 -55.85 -4.67
N VAL A 21 3.38 -55.01 -5.36
CA VAL A 21 4.79 -55.24 -5.80
C VAL A 21 5.12 -54.49 -7.11
N ASP A 22 6.25 -53.77 -7.01
CA ASP A 22 7.12 -53.15 -8.00
C ASP A 22 7.08 -53.64 -9.45
N THR A 23 7.32 -52.71 -10.38
CA THR A 23 8.52 -52.80 -11.23
C THR A 23 8.82 -51.48 -11.94
N ALA A 24 10.05 -51.03 -11.73
CA ALA A 24 10.77 -50.08 -12.56
C ALA A 24 10.88 -50.56 -14.02
N THR A 25 11.21 -49.65 -14.96
CA THR A 25 12.41 -49.74 -15.82
C THR A 25 12.35 -48.77 -17.02
N THR A 26 13.21 -47.75 -16.91
CA THR A 26 14.17 -47.20 -17.90
C THR A 26 13.73 -46.59 -19.23
N GLY A 27 14.42 -45.48 -19.54
CA GLY A 27 15.03 -45.20 -20.83
C GLY A 27 15.44 -43.72 -20.94
N THR A 28 16.66 -43.33 -20.55
CA THR A 28 17.88 -43.15 -21.41
C THR A 28 17.66 -42.17 -22.57
N GLY A 29 18.47 -41.15 -22.83
CA GLY A 29 19.78 -40.74 -22.29
C GLY A 29 20.47 -39.74 -23.23
N GLY A 30 21.71 -39.37 -22.88
CA GLY A 30 22.73 -38.67 -23.70
C GLY A 30 22.72 -37.14 -23.58
N ASP A 31 23.82 -36.38 -23.64
CA ASP A 31 25.28 -36.61 -23.60
C ASP A 31 25.86 -35.17 -23.67
N SER A 32 26.57 -34.68 -22.64
CA SER A 32 28.01 -34.38 -22.64
C SER A 32 28.56 -33.52 -23.79
N SER A 33 29.21 -32.40 -23.43
CA SER A 33 30.42 -31.74 -23.98
C SER A 33 30.33 -30.24 -23.66
N GLY A 34 31.23 -29.55 -22.97
CA GLY A 34 32.68 -29.67 -22.98
C GLY A 34 33.27 -28.69 -23.99
N ALA A 35 33.57 -27.45 -23.56
CA ALA A 35 34.48 -26.54 -24.26
C ALA A 35 35.07 -25.51 -23.28
N THR A 36 36.22 -25.86 -22.72
CA THR A 36 37.29 -24.92 -22.37
C THR A 36 38.10 -24.67 -23.65
N GLU A 37 38.62 -23.45 -23.86
CA GLU A 37 39.87 -23.05 -24.57
C GLU A 37 39.82 -21.50 -24.71
N THR A 38 40.53 -20.70 -23.90
CA THR A 38 41.89 -20.15 -24.08
C THR A 38 42.16 -19.33 -25.36
N GLY A 39 42.51 -18.04 -25.17
CA GLY A 39 43.67 -17.43 -25.84
C GLY A 39 43.51 -16.07 -26.52
N ALA A 40 44.09 -15.02 -25.87
CA ALA A 40 44.86 -13.90 -26.45
C ALA A 40 44.13 -12.91 -27.41
N SER A 41 44.53 -11.66 -27.63
CA SER A 41 45.48 -10.66 -27.11
C SER A 41 45.39 -9.49 -28.11
N GLY A 42 45.54 -8.25 -27.66
CA GLY A 42 45.70 -7.07 -28.53
C GLY A 42 44.96 -5.86 -27.95
N THR A 43 45.49 -5.17 -26.94
CA THR A 43 46.41 -4.02 -27.07
C THR A 43 45.87 -2.94 -28.02
N ASP A 44 45.41 -1.83 -27.44
CA ASP A 44 46.02 -0.54 -27.71
C ASP A 44 45.80 0.40 -26.52
N ALA A 45 46.87 0.51 -25.73
CA ALA A 45 47.11 1.58 -24.79
C ALA A 45 48.15 2.50 -25.45
N VAL A 46 47.85 3.79 -25.62
CA VAL A 46 48.88 4.84 -25.63
C VAL A 46 48.32 6.10 -24.94
N PRO A 47 49.14 6.82 -24.15
CA PRO A 47 48.68 7.58 -22.98
C PRO A 47 49.03 9.09 -23.15
N PRO A 48 49.33 9.89 -22.09
CA PRO A 48 48.93 11.30 -22.01
C PRO A 48 50.02 12.29 -22.44
N THR A 49 49.68 13.55 -22.65
CA THR A 49 50.69 14.64 -22.67
C THR A 49 50.21 15.89 -21.95
N THR A 50 50.99 16.23 -20.93
CA THR A 50 51.04 17.45 -20.16
C THR A 50 51.55 18.66 -20.95
N SER A 51 51.01 19.84 -20.59
CA SER A 51 51.67 21.14 -20.37
C SER A 51 52.59 21.75 -21.44
N ALA A 52 52.20 22.94 -21.94
CA ALA A 52 53.11 24.01 -22.34
C ALA A 52 52.39 25.38 -22.42
N GLU A 53 52.66 26.27 -21.46
CA GLU A 53 52.78 27.73 -21.68
C GLU A 53 54.26 28.07 -21.99
N PRO A 54 54.65 29.31 -22.37
CA PRO A 54 54.01 30.35 -23.21
C PRO A 54 54.98 30.82 -24.34
N PRO A 55 54.70 31.93 -25.07
CA PRO A 55 55.60 33.07 -24.88
C PRO A 55 54.93 34.46 -24.87
N THR A 56 55.71 35.36 -24.26
CA THR A 56 55.55 36.79 -23.97
C THR A 56 55.77 37.73 -25.16
N GLY A 57 55.16 38.92 -25.09
CA GLY A 57 55.62 40.21 -25.68
C GLY A 57 54.81 40.69 -26.90
N THR A 58 54.45 41.96 -27.10
CA THR A 58 54.89 43.25 -26.50
C THR A 58 53.96 44.40 -26.97
N ASP A 59 53.88 45.46 -26.13
CA ASP A 59 53.70 46.90 -26.44
C ASP A 59 52.33 47.52 -26.85
N GLY A 60 51.74 48.28 -25.91
CA GLY A 60 51.68 49.76 -25.97
C GLY A 60 50.57 50.49 -26.78
N ASP A 61 49.45 50.81 -26.11
CA ASP A 61 48.74 52.12 -25.89
C ASP A 61 48.78 53.28 -26.94
N PRO A 62 47.90 54.33 -26.92
CA PRO A 62 46.48 54.49 -26.52
C PRO A 62 45.58 55.06 -27.66
N SER A 63 44.25 54.98 -27.52
CA SER A 63 43.42 56.12 -27.95
C SER A 63 42.10 56.23 -27.19
N THR A 64 41.96 57.35 -26.50
CA THR A 64 40.74 57.89 -25.90
C THR A 64 39.72 58.31 -26.98
N GLY A 65 38.45 57.92 -26.81
CA GLY A 65 37.35 58.43 -27.62
C GLY A 65 36.00 58.23 -26.95
N THR A 66 35.57 59.23 -26.18
CA THR A 66 34.18 59.37 -25.70
C THR A 66 33.26 59.65 -26.88
N GLY A 67 32.15 58.93 -26.99
CA GLY A 67 31.18 59.15 -28.07
C GLY A 67 29.91 58.35 -27.87
N SER A 68 29.02 58.86 -27.02
CA SER A 68 27.60 58.52 -27.03
C SER A 68 27.01 58.89 -28.39
N THR A 69 26.55 57.89 -29.13
CA THR A 69 25.55 58.07 -30.18
C THR A 69 24.50 56.97 -30.01
N THR A 70 23.32 57.43 -29.61
CA THR A 70 22.04 56.75 -29.77
C THR A 70 21.87 56.32 -31.23
N GLU A 71 22.14 55.06 -31.52
CA GLU A 71 21.64 54.40 -32.72
C GLU A 71 20.34 53.69 -32.34
N THR A 72 19.28 54.05 -33.03
CA THR A 72 17.98 53.37 -32.99
C THR A 72 18.18 52.03 -33.73
N PRO A 73 17.75 50.86 -33.21
CA PRO A 73 17.95 49.63 -33.96
C PRO A 73 17.04 49.65 -35.20
N ASP A 74 17.71 49.69 -36.34
CA ASP A 74 17.17 49.29 -37.64
C ASP A 74 16.57 47.88 -37.50
N GLY A 75 15.42 47.67 -38.13
CA GLY A 75 14.52 46.52 -37.96
C GLY A 75 15.03 45.21 -38.60
N THR A 76 16.31 44.91 -38.40
CA THR A 76 16.84 43.54 -38.50
C THR A 76 16.40 42.81 -37.25
N ALA A 77 15.63 41.72 -37.40
CA ALA A 77 15.38 40.80 -36.30
C ALA A 77 16.74 40.41 -35.71
N ALA A 78 16.95 40.71 -34.43
CA ALA A 78 18.12 40.22 -33.72
C ALA A 78 18.15 38.69 -33.86
N GLU A 79 19.34 38.13 -34.05
CA GLU A 79 19.45 36.67 -34.03
C GLU A 79 19.07 36.17 -32.64
N PRO A 80 18.37 35.02 -32.53
CA PRO A 80 17.89 34.53 -31.25
C PRO A 80 19.07 34.35 -30.30
N LEU A 81 19.00 34.98 -29.12
CA LEU A 81 20.11 35.03 -28.18
C LEU A 81 19.64 34.76 -26.76
N CYS A 82 19.94 33.56 -26.29
CA CYS A 82 19.69 33.18 -24.91
C CYS A 82 20.41 34.11 -23.91
N GLY A 83 19.64 34.63 -22.96
CA GLY A 83 20.09 35.52 -21.89
C GLY A 83 19.93 37.01 -22.23
N ASP A 84 19.11 37.37 -23.22
CA ASP A 84 18.83 38.77 -23.56
C ASP A 84 17.54 39.34 -22.91
N GLY A 85 16.80 38.48 -22.21
CA GLY A 85 15.54 38.80 -21.52
C GLY A 85 14.30 38.70 -22.40
N VAL A 86 14.40 38.14 -23.61
CA VAL A 86 13.29 37.92 -24.54
C VAL A 86 13.27 36.46 -24.97
N VAL A 87 12.15 35.76 -24.68
CA VAL A 87 11.98 34.37 -25.13
C VAL A 87 11.84 34.34 -26.66
N ASP A 88 12.87 33.85 -27.33
CA ASP A 88 12.95 33.74 -28.78
C ASP A 88 12.47 32.37 -29.31
N PRO A 89 12.23 32.22 -30.63
CA PRO A 89 11.84 30.94 -31.21
C PRO A 89 12.86 29.83 -30.96
N GLY A 90 12.50 28.84 -30.14
CA GLY A 90 13.35 27.70 -29.76
C GLY A 90 13.77 27.73 -28.29
N GLU A 91 13.54 28.84 -27.60
CA GLU A 91 13.72 28.97 -26.16
C GLU A 91 12.42 28.65 -25.43
N GLU A 92 12.54 28.09 -24.24
CA GLU A 92 11.40 27.83 -23.34
C GLU A 92 11.26 28.93 -22.29
N CYS A 93 12.36 29.61 -21.99
CA CYS A 93 12.49 30.68 -21.00
C CYS A 93 13.67 31.60 -21.35
N ASP A 94 13.69 32.81 -20.80
CA ASP A 94 14.85 33.71 -20.83
C ASP A 94 14.73 34.71 -19.67
N GLU A 95 15.57 34.55 -18.65
CA GLU A 95 15.67 35.43 -17.47
C GLU A 95 16.89 36.37 -17.55
N ALA A 96 17.35 36.66 -18.77
CA ALA A 96 18.51 37.47 -19.07
C ALA A 96 19.78 36.98 -18.35
N GLY A 97 20.41 37.88 -17.58
CA GLY A 97 21.61 37.56 -16.79
C GLY A 97 21.34 36.67 -15.57
N GLU A 98 20.08 36.34 -15.29
CA GLU A 98 19.70 35.46 -14.17
C GLU A 98 19.56 33.99 -14.61
N ASN A 99 19.74 33.67 -15.91
CA ASN A 99 19.84 32.29 -16.35
C ASN A 99 20.98 31.57 -15.63
N ALA A 100 20.69 30.40 -15.08
CA ALA A 100 21.63 29.59 -14.33
C ALA A 100 21.22 28.13 -14.43
N ASP A 101 22.20 27.22 -14.47
CA ASP A 101 21.93 25.78 -14.53
C ASP A 101 21.09 25.32 -13.32
N ASP A 102 21.21 25.97 -12.16
CA ASP A 102 20.42 25.68 -10.95
C ASP A 102 19.19 26.58 -10.77
N GLY A 103 18.86 27.40 -11.78
CA GLY A 103 17.74 28.35 -11.80
C GLY A 103 16.51 27.79 -12.51
N ALA A 104 15.42 28.59 -12.54
CA ALA A 104 14.21 28.20 -13.27
C ALA A 104 14.42 28.18 -14.80
N CYS A 105 15.41 28.93 -15.28
CA CYS A 105 15.85 28.94 -16.66
C CYS A 105 17.34 28.65 -16.75
N THR A 106 17.70 27.57 -17.44
CA THR A 106 19.10 27.15 -17.62
C THR A 106 19.87 28.15 -18.49
N VAL A 107 21.21 28.07 -18.48
CA VAL A 107 22.04 28.91 -19.37
C VAL A 107 21.85 28.62 -20.86
N SER A 108 21.08 27.58 -21.20
CA SER A 108 20.69 27.20 -22.56
C SER A 108 19.24 27.60 -22.91
N CYS A 109 18.58 28.39 -22.05
CA CYS A 109 17.20 28.86 -22.25
C CYS A 109 16.17 27.73 -22.37
N VAL A 110 16.43 26.65 -21.63
CA VAL A 110 15.52 25.54 -21.38
C VAL A 110 14.99 25.69 -19.97
N ALA A 111 13.69 25.48 -19.77
CA ALA A 111 13.11 25.53 -18.43
C ALA A 111 13.64 24.36 -17.61
N ALA A 112 13.93 24.60 -16.32
CA ALA A 112 14.35 23.52 -15.44
C ALA A 112 13.30 22.40 -15.40
N ALA A 113 13.78 21.16 -15.48
CA ALA A 113 12.94 19.98 -15.42
C ALA A 113 13.67 18.84 -14.71
N CYS A 114 12.95 18.12 -13.87
CA CYS A 114 13.47 16.92 -13.25
C CYS A 114 13.93 15.91 -14.32
N GLY A 115 15.14 15.39 -14.14
CA GLY A 115 15.81 14.48 -15.06
C GLY A 115 16.63 15.18 -16.16
N ASP A 116 16.82 16.50 -16.08
CA ASP A 116 17.58 17.25 -17.09
C ASP A 116 19.11 17.30 -16.82
N GLY A 117 19.53 16.79 -15.65
CA GLY A 117 20.92 16.74 -15.19
C GLY A 117 21.33 17.95 -14.33
N HIS A 118 20.40 18.85 -14.01
CA HIS A 118 20.64 20.07 -13.26
C HIS A 118 19.65 20.26 -12.11
N ILE A 119 20.18 20.44 -10.89
CA ILE A 119 19.33 20.64 -9.71
C ILE A 119 18.73 22.05 -9.70
N TRP A 120 17.41 22.17 -9.81
CA TRP A 120 16.69 23.42 -9.59
C TRP A 120 16.65 23.77 -8.10
N THR A 121 17.50 24.71 -7.70
CA THR A 121 17.71 25.04 -6.28
C THR A 121 16.43 25.50 -5.60
N GLY A 122 16.08 24.81 -4.50
CA GLY A 122 14.92 25.11 -3.68
C GLY A 122 13.60 24.54 -4.21
N HIS A 123 13.63 23.80 -5.33
CA HIS A 123 12.48 23.08 -5.89
C HIS A 123 12.75 21.57 -5.96
N GLU A 124 13.99 21.19 -6.27
CA GLU A 124 14.43 19.79 -6.39
C GLU A 124 15.44 19.43 -5.29
N GLU A 125 15.37 18.20 -4.79
CA GLU A 125 16.31 17.67 -3.79
C GLU A 125 17.50 16.95 -4.44
N CYS A 126 17.28 16.41 -5.64
CA CYS A 126 18.24 15.70 -6.47
C CYS A 126 17.89 15.92 -7.94
N ASP A 127 18.85 15.66 -8.84
CA ASP A 127 18.63 15.45 -10.27
C ASP A 127 19.82 14.62 -10.77
N ASP A 128 19.54 13.47 -11.37
CA ASP A 128 20.57 12.55 -11.85
C ASP A 128 20.55 12.38 -13.38
N GLY A 129 19.78 13.21 -14.07
CA GLY A 129 19.72 13.31 -15.53
C GLY A 129 18.89 12.24 -16.22
N ASN A 130 17.95 11.60 -15.51
CA ASN A 130 17.01 10.66 -16.11
C ASN A 130 15.65 10.60 -15.37
N ASP A 131 14.72 9.79 -15.88
CA ASP A 131 13.35 9.60 -15.33
C ASP A 131 13.19 8.19 -14.68
N ASP A 132 14.28 7.53 -14.28
CA ASP A 132 14.27 6.19 -13.68
C ASP A 132 14.02 6.29 -12.17
N ASP A 133 12.94 5.68 -11.70
CA ASP A 133 12.57 5.71 -10.27
C ASP A 133 13.32 4.63 -9.45
N ASP A 134 14.14 3.79 -10.08
CA ASP A 134 14.83 2.67 -9.43
C ASP A 134 16.19 3.08 -8.81
N ASP A 135 16.49 4.38 -8.69
CA ASP A 135 17.76 4.89 -8.19
C ASP A 135 17.66 5.90 -7.03
N ALA A 136 18.67 6.75 -6.85
CA ALA A 136 18.75 7.67 -5.73
C ALA A 136 17.83 8.90 -5.89
N CYS A 137 17.30 9.14 -7.08
CA CYS A 137 16.47 10.29 -7.41
C CYS A 137 15.16 9.83 -8.05
N VAL A 138 14.08 9.86 -7.29
CA VAL A 138 12.78 9.33 -7.71
C VAL A 138 11.87 10.44 -8.25
N ALA A 139 10.74 10.05 -8.81
CA ALA A 139 9.77 10.92 -9.46
C ALA A 139 9.51 12.23 -8.70
N GLY A 140 9.66 13.34 -9.41
CA GLY A 140 9.55 14.68 -8.84
C GLY A 140 10.83 15.19 -8.19
N CYS A 141 11.97 14.54 -8.47
CA CYS A 141 13.31 14.97 -8.05
C CYS A 141 13.43 15.05 -6.53
N VAL A 142 12.93 13.98 -5.91
CA VAL A 142 12.98 13.74 -4.47
C VAL A 142 14.05 12.67 -4.22
N ALA A 143 14.83 12.84 -3.15
CA ALA A 143 15.81 11.82 -2.80
C ALA A 143 15.09 10.53 -2.35
N ALA A 144 15.50 9.40 -2.92
CA ALA A 144 14.93 8.10 -2.59
C ALA A 144 15.04 7.79 -1.09
N SER A 145 13.98 7.20 -0.53
CA SER A 145 13.94 6.81 0.87
C SER A 145 12.98 5.64 1.10
N CYS A 146 13.44 4.67 1.88
CA CYS A 146 12.65 3.51 2.26
C CYS A 146 11.21 3.83 2.70
N GLY A 147 10.23 3.28 1.98
CA GLY A 147 8.80 3.53 2.23
C GLY A 147 8.21 4.72 1.47
N ASP A 148 8.92 5.26 0.48
CA ASP A 148 8.39 6.27 -0.44
C ASP A 148 7.60 5.68 -1.62
N GLY A 149 7.59 4.34 -1.76
CA GLY A 149 6.87 3.62 -2.81
C GLY A 149 7.67 3.38 -4.08
N TYR A 150 8.95 3.76 -4.13
CA TYR A 150 9.89 3.45 -5.20
C TYR A 150 10.98 2.51 -4.68
N LEU A 151 11.56 1.69 -5.54
CA LEU A 151 12.58 0.72 -5.13
C LEU A 151 13.96 1.26 -5.50
N PHE A 152 14.73 1.77 -4.53
CA PHE A 152 16.10 2.18 -4.80
C PHE A 152 17.05 0.97 -4.94
N VAL A 153 17.23 0.52 -6.18
CA VAL A 153 18.01 -0.66 -6.52
C VAL A 153 19.46 -0.55 -6.02
N GLY A 154 19.83 -1.51 -5.17
CA GLY A 154 21.17 -1.62 -4.60
C GLY A 154 21.34 -0.96 -3.23
N SER A 155 20.38 -0.13 -2.80
CA SER A 155 20.26 0.38 -1.42
C SER A 155 19.11 -0.30 -0.68
N GLU A 156 18.03 -0.59 -1.39
CA GLU A 156 16.81 -1.24 -0.89
C GLU A 156 16.64 -2.59 -1.59
N GLU A 157 16.17 -3.59 -0.84
CA GLU A 157 15.86 -4.91 -1.40
C GLU A 157 14.39 -5.06 -1.78
N CYS A 158 13.54 -4.20 -1.23
CA CYS A 158 12.09 -4.21 -1.31
C CYS A 158 11.50 -2.94 -0.69
N GLU A 159 10.22 -2.69 -0.93
CA GLU A 159 9.49 -1.61 -0.27
C GLU A 159 8.73 -2.11 0.97
N PRO A 160 8.62 -1.31 2.05
CA PRO A 160 7.97 -1.73 3.28
C PRO A 160 6.54 -2.19 3.04
N GLY A 161 6.28 -3.44 3.44
CA GLY A 161 4.99 -4.08 3.25
C GLY A 161 4.86 -4.91 1.98
N ASP A 162 5.89 -4.97 1.14
CA ASP A 162 6.03 -6.04 0.16
C ASP A 162 6.16 -7.39 0.86
N ILE A 163 5.60 -8.43 0.24
CA ILE A 163 5.68 -9.80 0.73
C ILE A 163 5.94 -10.78 -0.42
N ASP A 164 6.64 -11.86 -0.10
CA ASP A 164 6.63 -13.07 -0.91
C ASP A 164 6.20 -14.28 -0.05
N ASP A 165 6.35 -15.49 -0.58
CA ASP A 165 5.92 -16.73 0.09
C ASP A 165 6.71 -17.05 1.38
N GLU A 166 7.86 -16.40 1.63
CA GLU A 166 8.79 -16.71 2.74
C GLU A 166 9.24 -15.47 3.54
N TYR A 167 9.16 -14.27 2.97
CA TYR A 167 9.71 -13.03 3.49
C TYR A 167 8.71 -11.87 3.43
N ALA A 168 8.84 -10.94 4.36
CA ALA A 168 8.18 -9.64 4.32
C ALA A 168 9.23 -8.53 4.39
N CYS A 169 8.97 -7.46 3.67
CA CYS A 169 9.80 -6.28 3.71
C CYS A 169 9.48 -5.44 4.95
N GLY A 170 10.49 -5.25 5.79
CA GLY A 170 10.38 -4.44 7.01
C GLY A 170 10.49 -2.93 6.72
N LEU A 171 10.37 -2.12 7.79
CA LEU A 171 10.58 -0.66 7.74
C LEU A 171 12.02 -0.23 7.43
N GLU A 172 12.93 -1.17 7.25
CA GLU A 172 14.33 -0.94 6.87
C GLU A 172 14.59 -1.35 5.41
N CYS A 173 13.54 -1.66 4.62
CA CYS A 173 13.63 -2.05 3.21
C CYS A 173 14.54 -3.26 2.95
N MET A 174 14.51 -4.18 3.91
CA MET A 174 15.21 -5.45 3.86
C MET A 174 14.22 -6.59 4.01
N TRP A 175 14.43 -7.65 3.25
CA TRP A 175 13.65 -8.87 3.39
C TRP A 175 13.93 -9.51 4.75
N SER A 176 12.86 -9.72 5.51
CA SER A 176 12.90 -10.45 6.78
C SER A 176 12.06 -11.71 6.68
N PRO A 177 12.56 -12.88 7.16
CA PRO A 177 11.77 -14.10 7.14
C PRO A 177 10.42 -13.90 7.85
N LEU A 178 9.33 -14.32 7.22
CA LEU A 178 8.01 -14.34 7.85
C LEU A 178 8.05 -15.35 9.01
N VAL A 179 8.10 -14.83 10.24
CA VAL A 179 8.02 -15.67 11.45
C VAL A 179 6.63 -16.34 11.56
N ALA A 180 5.63 -15.73 10.90
CA ALA A 180 4.28 -16.25 10.64
C ALA A 180 3.71 -15.53 9.41
N ALA A 181 2.84 -16.20 8.64
CA ALA A 181 2.16 -15.58 7.50
C ALA A 181 1.33 -14.36 7.97
N PRO A 182 1.32 -13.25 7.22
CA PRO A 182 0.54 -12.08 7.59
C PRO A 182 -0.95 -12.39 7.55
N ARG A 183 -1.69 -11.71 8.43
CA ARG A 183 -3.15 -11.77 8.52
C ARG A 183 -3.77 -10.82 7.51
N LEU A 184 -4.84 -11.25 6.86
CA LEU A 184 -5.56 -10.39 5.92
C LEU A 184 -6.49 -9.42 6.63
N VAL A 185 -6.56 -8.20 6.09
CA VAL A 185 -7.50 -7.17 6.51
C VAL A 185 -8.13 -6.55 5.27
N PHE A 186 -9.45 -6.43 5.26
CA PHE A 186 -10.15 -5.78 4.16
C PHE A 186 -11.31 -4.94 4.65
N LEU A 187 -11.78 -4.07 3.76
CA LEU A 187 -12.96 -3.25 3.95
C LEU A 187 -14.16 -3.93 3.30
N SER A 188 -15.29 -4.06 3.99
CA SER A 188 -16.46 -4.73 3.38
C SER A 188 -16.87 -4.04 2.07
N SER A 189 -17.01 -4.80 0.98
CA SER A 189 -17.50 -4.29 -0.32
C SER A 189 -18.92 -3.69 -0.23
N VAL A 190 -19.72 -4.16 0.75
CA VAL A 190 -21.09 -3.70 1.04
C VAL A 190 -21.15 -2.71 2.22
N LEU A 191 -22.28 -2.00 2.33
CA LEU A 191 -22.55 -1.00 3.37
C LEU A 191 -23.64 -1.49 4.33
N PHE A 192 -23.47 -1.24 5.63
CA PHE A 192 -24.37 -1.62 6.70
C PHE A 192 -24.91 -0.39 7.44
N TYR A 193 -26.21 -0.42 7.76
CA TYR A 193 -26.74 0.51 8.75
C TYR A 193 -26.22 0.16 10.15
N GLY A 194 -26.52 0.99 11.14
CA GLY A 194 -26.15 0.70 12.53
C GLY A 194 -26.83 -0.56 13.07
N ASP A 195 -28.00 -0.95 12.54
CA ASP A 195 -28.52 -2.32 12.71
C ASP A 195 -27.88 -3.21 11.65
N LEU A 196 -26.95 -4.07 12.06
CA LEU A 196 -26.16 -4.90 11.15
C LEU A 196 -26.97 -6.05 10.52
N SER A 197 -28.22 -6.26 10.97
CA SER A 197 -29.16 -7.11 10.25
C SER A 197 -29.73 -6.44 9.00
N ILE A 198 -29.53 -5.12 8.86
CA ILE A 198 -30.01 -4.30 7.74
C ILE A 198 -28.79 -3.74 6.99
N HIS A 199 -28.64 -4.11 5.73
CA HIS A 199 -27.65 -3.49 4.86
C HIS A 199 -28.32 -2.48 3.94
N ALA A 200 -27.56 -1.48 3.47
CA ALA A 200 -28.09 -0.53 2.50
C ALA A 200 -28.44 -1.22 1.18
N PRO A 201 -29.49 -0.77 0.47
CA PRO A 201 -29.71 -1.21 -0.91
C PRO A 201 -28.42 -0.95 -1.71
N SER A 202 -27.88 -2.01 -2.28
CA SER A 202 -26.53 -2.03 -2.86
C SER A 202 -26.36 -1.00 -3.98
N LEU A 203 -25.16 -0.44 -4.09
CA LEU A 203 -24.64 0.17 -5.32
C LEU A 203 -23.94 -0.90 -6.21
N GLY A 204 -24.32 -2.19 -6.08
CA GLY A 204 -23.66 -3.33 -6.75
C GLY A 204 -24.49 -4.63 -6.76
N ASP A 205 -23.95 -5.70 -7.35
CA ASP A 205 -24.69 -6.94 -7.71
C ASP A 205 -24.98 -7.93 -6.55
N TYR A 206 -24.45 -7.74 -5.34
CA TYR A 206 -24.62 -8.69 -4.23
C TYR A 206 -25.91 -8.43 -3.42
N ALA A 207 -26.71 -9.47 -3.20
CA ALA A 207 -28.01 -9.38 -2.52
C ALA A 207 -27.99 -9.97 -1.09
N MET A 208 -28.86 -9.44 -0.20
CA MET A 208 -28.98 -9.82 1.22
C MET A 208 -28.99 -11.31 1.55
N ALA A 209 -29.50 -12.14 0.65
CA ALA A 209 -29.75 -13.56 0.92
C ALA A 209 -28.47 -14.40 1.00
N ASP A 210 -27.32 -13.85 0.59
CA ASP A 210 -26.08 -14.62 0.42
C ASP A 210 -25.11 -14.51 1.61
N LEU A 211 -25.38 -13.62 2.58
CA LEU A 211 -24.57 -13.51 3.80
C LEU A 211 -25.28 -14.24 4.96
N PRO A 212 -24.81 -15.42 5.39
CA PRO A 212 -25.44 -16.14 6.50
C PRO A 212 -25.19 -15.45 7.85
N ASP A 213 -26.26 -15.28 8.63
CA ASP A 213 -26.26 -14.62 9.95
C ASP A 213 -25.86 -15.60 11.07
N GLY A 214 -26.10 -16.91 10.86
CA GLY A 214 -25.87 -17.94 11.86
C GLY A 214 -26.69 -17.78 13.15
N GLY A 215 -27.77 -16.99 13.12
CA GLY A 215 -28.55 -16.62 14.31
C GLY A 215 -27.84 -15.65 15.26
N LYS A 216 -26.74 -15.02 14.82
CA LYS A 216 -25.98 -14.03 15.59
C LYS A 216 -26.61 -12.64 15.44
N THR A 217 -26.35 -11.77 16.41
CA THR A 217 -26.80 -10.36 16.40
C THR A 217 -25.68 -9.45 16.92
N GLY A 218 -25.86 -8.13 16.78
CA GLY A 218 -24.88 -7.14 17.25
C GLY A 218 -23.49 -7.39 16.68
N VAL A 219 -22.47 -7.33 17.53
CA VAL A 219 -21.08 -7.48 17.10
C VAL A 219 -20.76 -8.89 16.58
N LEU A 220 -21.39 -9.93 17.12
CA LEU A 220 -21.21 -11.30 16.61
C LEU A 220 -21.80 -11.47 15.21
N LEU A 221 -22.83 -10.69 14.86
CA LEU A 221 -23.31 -10.63 13.48
C LEU A 221 -22.31 -9.91 12.58
N ALA A 222 -21.64 -8.86 13.06
CA ALA A 222 -20.57 -8.19 12.33
C ALA A 222 -19.46 -9.18 11.92
N ASP A 223 -19.01 -10.01 12.87
CA ASP A 223 -18.03 -11.06 12.60
C ASP A 223 -18.53 -12.07 11.55
N ALA A 224 -19.81 -12.48 11.65
CA ALA A 224 -20.41 -13.37 10.66
C ALA A 224 -20.47 -12.73 9.25
N ARG A 225 -20.73 -11.41 9.15
CA ARG A 225 -20.68 -10.68 7.88
C ARG A 225 -19.26 -10.66 7.32
N CYS A 226 -18.25 -10.38 8.15
CA CYS A 226 -16.85 -10.41 7.74
C CYS A 226 -16.41 -11.79 7.26
N GLN A 227 -16.75 -12.86 7.99
CA GLN A 227 -16.48 -14.23 7.55
C GLN A 227 -17.14 -14.54 6.20
N ALA A 228 -18.41 -14.17 6.03
CA ALA A 228 -19.13 -14.44 4.80
C ALA A 228 -18.52 -13.72 3.59
N LEU A 229 -18.14 -12.45 3.75
CA LEU A 229 -17.44 -11.70 2.70
C LEU A 229 -16.07 -12.31 2.40
N ALA A 230 -15.28 -12.68 3.42
CA ALA A 230 -13.99 -13.35 3.22
C ALA A 230 -14.12 -14.66 2.41
N VAL A 231 -15.18 -15.44 2.65
CA VAL A 231 -15.47 -16.66 1.87
C VAL A 231 -15.81 -16.32 0.41
N LEU A 232 -16.62 -15.27 0.19
CA LEU A 232 -16.97 -14.82 -1.17
C LEU A 232 -15.76 -14.27 -1.93
N GLY A 233 -14.83 -13.60 -1.25
CA GLY A 233 -13.55 -13.15 -1.80
C GLY A 233 -12.51 -14.26 -1.98
N GLY A 234 -12.80 -15.49 -1.55
CA GLY A 234 -11.84 -16.60 -1.60
C GLY A 234 -10.69 -16.49 -0.59
N LEU A 235 -10.81 -15.58 0.39
CA LEU A 235 -9.83 -15.33 1.45
C LEU A 235 -9.98 -16.28 2.64
N ALA A 236 -11.14 -16.93 2.77
CA ALA A 236 -11.43 -17.88 3.84
C ALA A 236 -12.21 -19.10 3.32
N GLN A 237 -12.11 -20.21 4.03
CA GLN A 237 -13.02 -21.34 3.86
C GLN A 237 -14.26 -21.15 4.76
N PRO A 238 -15.44 -21.65 4.35
CA PRO A 238 -16.59 -21.68 5.24
C PRO A 238 -16.31 -22.62 6.43
N GLY A 239 -16.51 -22.14 7.66
CA GLY A 239 -16.21 -22.91 8.87
C GLY A 239 -16.67 -22.24 10.17
N ASP A 240 -16.60 -22.99 11.27
CA ASP A 240 -16.86 -22.56 12.65
C ASP A 240 -15.74 -23.17 13.54
N PRO A 241 -14.89 -22.38 14.23
CA PRO A 241 -15.00 -20.93 14.40
C PRO A 241 -14.70 -20.12 13.13
N PRO A 242 -15.28 -18.91 12.99
CA PRO A 242 -14.89 -17.97 11.94
C PRO A 242 -13.42 -17.59 12.13
N THR A 243 -12.73 -17.33 11.02
CA THR A 243 -11.34 -16.85 11.01
C THR A 243 -11.26 -15.36 10.69
N PHE A 244 -12.39 -14.68 10.47
CA PHE A 244 -12.47 -13.24 10.27
C PHE A 244 -13.48 -12.62 11.24
N HIS A 245 -13.09 -11.52 11.86
CA HIS A 245 -13.91 -10.74 12.78
C HIS A 245 -13.96 -9.28 12.34
N ALA A 246 -15.04 -8.60 12.71
CA ALA A 246 -15.14 -7.17 12.48
C ALA A 246 -14.29 -6.42 13.51
N TRP A 247 -13.56 -5.39 13.07
CA TRP A 247 -13.01 -4.38 13.97
C TRP A 247 -14.14 -3.47 14.45
N LEU A 248 -14.91 -3.97 15.40
CA LEU A 248 -16.12 -3.34 15.90
C LEU A 248 -16.27 -3.66 17.39
N SER A 249 -16.55 -2.66 18.21
CA SER A 249 -16.85 -2.88 19.63
C SER A 249 -18.27 -2.42 19.95
N ASP A 250 -18.89 -3.00 20.98
CA ASP A 250 -20.08 -2.45 21.60
C ASP A 250 -19.81 -1.96 23.03
N ASN A 251 -20.75 -1.21 23.59
CA ASN A 251 -20.65 -0.68 24.95
C ASN A 251 -21.53 -1.49 25.93
N ASN A 252 -21.77 -2.78 25.67
CA ASN A 252 -22.67 -3.61 26.48
C ASN A 252 -21.96 -4.28 27.68
N GLY A 253 -20.64 -4.13 27.80
CA GLY A 253 -19.87 -4.61 28.94
C GLY A 253 -19.86 -6.13 29.11
N THR A 254 -20.01 -6.87 28.01
CA THR A 254 -19.92 -8.34 27.98
C THR A 254 -18.51 -8.78 27.57
N GLU A 255 -18.13 -10.02 27.86
CA GLU A 255 -16.78 -10.57 27.57
C GLU A 255 -16.42 -10.65 26.07
N LEU A 256 -17.32 -10.30 25.14
CA LEU A 256 -17.07 -10.27 23.69
C LEU A 256 -17.36 -8.89 23.07
N SER A 257 -17.42 -7.87 23.93
CA SER A 257 -17.82 -6.51 23.54
C SER A 257 -16.72 -5.77 22.79
N SER A 258 -15.44 -6.06 23.03
CA SER A 258 -14.32 -5.37 22.39
C SER A 258 -13.67 -6.18 21.27
N VAL A 259 -12.90 -5.49 20.42
CA VAL A 259 -12.05 -6.11 19.41
C VAL A 259 -10.97 -6.96 20.06
N VAL A 260 -10.32 -6.45 21.12
CA VAL A 260 -9.27 -7.20 21.83
C VAL A 260 -9.80 -8.54 22.35
N ASP A 261 -11.03 -8.59 22.86
CA ASP A 261 -11.63 -9.83 23.36
C ASP A 261 -11.86 -10.86 22.26
N ARG A 262 -12.23 -10.43 21.04
CA ARG A 262 -12.61 -11.33 19.94
C ARG A 262 -11.46 -11.66 18.98
N LEU A 263 -10.58 -10.71 18.70
CA LEU A 263 -9.44 -10.87 17.78
C LEU A 263 -8.14 -11.23 18.51
N HIS A 264 -8.08 -11.03 19.83
CA HIS A 264 -6.86 -11.17 20.64
C HIS A 264 -7.00 -11.97 21.96
N PRO A 265 -7.85 -13.02 22.06
CA PRO A 265 -8.10 -13.68 23.35
C PRO A 265 -6.87 -14.36 23.99
N ASN A 266 -5.80 -14.68 23.23
CA ASN A 266 -4.64 -15.43 23.72
C ASN A 266 -3.30 -14.96 23.13
N ALA A 267 -2.85 -13.75 23.47
CA ALA A 267 -1.59 -13.15 22.99
C ALA A 267 -0.30 -13.99 23.27
N SER A 268 -0.05 -15.04 22.49
CA SER A 268 1.21 -15.79 22.36
C SER A 268 2.25 -15.00 21.53
N PRO A 269 3.57 -15.17 21.75
CA PRO A 269 4.62 -14.55 20.94
C PRO A 269 4.54 -14.80 19.42
N GLU A 270 3.79 -15.81 18.97
CA GLU A 270 3.50 -16.10 17.55
C GLU A 270 2.58 -15.04 16.90
N LEU A 271 1.92 -14.17 17.69
CA LEU A 271 1.09 -13.05 17.22
C LEU A 271 1.86 -11.81 16.73
N GLN A 272 3.15 -12.00 16.41
CA GLN A 272 3.95 -11.03 15.64
C GLN A 272 3.59 -11.00 14.15
N ALA A 273 2.68 -11.87 13.67
CA ALA A 273 2.14 -11.75 12.33
C ALA A 273 1.50 -10.37 12.14
N GLY A 274 1.99 -9.61 11.16
CA GLY A 274 1.39 -8.35 10.78
C GLY A 274 0.07 -8.55 10.03
N TYR A 275 -0.44 -7.44 9.51
CA TYR A 275 -1.70 -7.33 8.81
C TYR A 275 -1.45 -6.72 7.44
N MET A 276 -2.11 -7.26 6.41
CA MET A 276 -1.98 -6.79 5.03
C MET A 276 -3.30 -6.77 4.28
N LEU A 277 -3.36 -5.99 3.21
CA LEU A 277 -4.50 -5.98 2.30
C LEU A 277 -4.48 -7.18 1.34
N PRO A 278 -5.64 -7.67 0.88
CA PRO A 278 -5.70 -8.68 -0.18
C PRO A 278 -4.99 -8.18 -1.44
N GLY A 279 -3.92 -8.86 -1.85
CA GLY A 279 -3.09 -8.46 -2.99
C GLY A 279 -2.56 -7.02 -2.87
N GLY A 280 -2.27 -6.56 -1.67
CA GLY A 280 -1.76 -5.22 -1.40
C GLY A 280 -0.71 -5.20 -0.29
N PRO A 281 -0.26 -4.01 0.12
CA PRO A 281 0.82 -3.88 1.08
C PRO A 281 0.40 -4.28 2.50
N MET A 282 1.39 -4.48 3.36
CA MET A 282 1.19 -4.51 4.82
C MET A 282 0.62 -3.18 5.32
N ILE A 283 -0.38 -3.26 6.19
CA ILE A 283 -0.94 -2.10 6.89
C ILE A 283 -0.37 -1.94 8.30
N ALA A 284 0.17 -3.01 8.88
CA ALA A 284 0.81 -3.00 10.19
C ALA A 284 1.66 -4.25 10.39
N THR A 285 2.80 -4.15 11.07
CA THR A 285 3.68 -5.31 11.33
C THR A 285 3.24 -6.15 12.52
N SER A 286 2.28 -5.69 13.31
CA SER A 286 1.73 -6.41 14.46
C SER A 286 0.41 -5.77 14.91
N PHE A 287 -0.28 -6.39 15.86
CA PHE A 287 -1.43 -5.75 16.50
C PHE A 287 -1.05 -4.44 17.21
N MET A 288 0.10 -4.39 17.87
CA MET A 288 0.58 -3.17 18.51
C MET A 288 0.87 -2.07 17.48
N ALA A 289 1.29 -2.42 16.26
CA ALA A 289 1.49 -1.44 15.21
C ALA A 289 0.17 -0.84 14.69
N LEU A 290 -0.93 -1.60 14.67
CA LEU A 290 -2.27 -1.05 14.34
C LEU A 290 -2.65 0.12 15.25
N THR A 291 -2.20 0.08 16.51
CA THR A 291 -2.49 1.08 17.55
C THR A 291 -1.54 2.28 17.51
N GLN A 292 -0.41 2.17 16.79
CA GLN A 292 0.60 3.23 16.67
C GLN A 292 0.49 4.00 15.34
N GLY A 293 -0.23 3.43 14.38
CA GLY A 293 -0.45 4.01 13.06
C GLY A 293 -0.25 2.98 11.97
N LEU A 294 -1.12 3.03 10.97
CA LEU A 294 -1.03 2.18 9.79
C LEU A 294 0.13 2.60 8.85
N MET A 295 0.79 1.61 8.26
CA MET A 295 1.75 1.81 7.17
C MET A 295 1.03 2.17 5.85
N ALA A 296 -0.19 1.67 5.67
CA ALA A 296 -1.03 1.93 4.50
C ALA A 296 -2.51 2.01 4.89
N ALA A 297 -3.31 2.71 4.08
CA ALA A 297 -4.75 2.87 4.32
C ALA A 297 -5.52 1.56 4.08
N ILE A 298 -6.58 1.29 4.87
CA ILE A 298 -7.43 0.10 4.69
C ILE A 298 -8.51 0.37 3.64
N ASN A 299 -8.11 0.41 2.37
CA ASN A 299 -8.95 0.88 1.26
C ASN A 299 -9.28 -0.20 0.21
N LYS A 300 -8.96 -1.48 0.46
CA LYS A 300 -9.27 -2.59 -0.45
C LYS A 300 -10.35 -3.50 0.12
N ASP A 301 -11.22 -4.03 -0.74
CA ASP A 301 -12.26 -4.98 -0.36
C ASP A 301 -11.79 -6.45 -0.36
N GLU A 302 -12.72 -7.36 -0.06
CA GLU A 302 -12.42 -8.81 -0.02
C GLU A 302 -12.03 -9.40 -1.38
N GLN A 303 -12.21 -8.67 -2.49
CA GLN A 303 -11.71 -9.03 -3.82
C GLN A 303 -10.37 -8.36 -4.15
N GLY A 304 -9.83 -7.54 -3.24
CA GLY A 304 -8.60 -6.76 -3.46
C GLY A 304 -8.81 -5.51 -4.32
N ALA A 305 -10.07 -5.14 -4.62
CA ALA A 305 -10.38 -3.94 -5.38
C ALA A 305 -10.35 -2.71 -4.48
N VAL A 306 -9.83 -1.60 -5.02
CA VAL A 306 -9.83 -0.32 -4.31
C VAL A 306 -11.27 0.18 -4.16
N VAL A 307 -11.63 0.57 -2.95
CA VAL A 307 -12.97 0.98 -2.58
C VAL A 307 -13.08 2.50 -2.60
N ASP A 308 -13.68 3.04 -3.66
CA ASP A 308 -13.86 4.48 -3.83
C ASP A 308 -15.19 5.01 -3.25
N GLY A 309 -15.20 6.29 -2.89
CA GLY A 309 -16.43 7.09 -2.73
C GLY A 309 -17.19 7.01 -1.39
N GLN A 310 -16.85 6.08 -0.48
CA GLN A 310 -17.37 6.05 0.90
C GLN A 310 -16.30 5.55 1.88
N PRO A 311 -15.56 6.45 2.55
CA PRO A 311 -14.45 6.07 3.42
C PRO A 311 -14.87 5.73 4.86
N TYR A 312 -16.16 5.83 5.19
CA TYR A 312 -16.64 5.75 6.57
C TYR A 312 -16.88 4.30 7.00
N VAL A 313 -16.39 3.94 8.18
CA VAL A 313 -16.42 2.56 8.69
C VAL A 313 -16.89 2.54 10.13
N TRP A 314 -17.88 1.71 10.45
CA TRP A 314 -18.30 1.54 11.85
C TRP A 314 -17.17 0.91 12.67
N SER A 315 -16.93 1.44 13.87
CA SER A 315 -15.87 0.93 14.76
C SER A 315 -16.31 0.92 16.23
N ASN A 316 -16.58 2.09 16.82
CA ASN A 316 -16.70 2.24 18.28
C ASN A 316 -15.53 1.61 19.06
N THR A 317 -14.37 1.56 18.42
CA THR A 317 -13.18 0.89 18.92
C THR A 317 -12.05 1.91 19.01
N SER A 318 -11.36 1.93 20.15
CA SER A 318 -10.19 2.78 20.35
C SER A 318 -8.99 2.28 19.53
N ASP A 319 -7.95 3.09 19.48
CA ASP A 319 -6.65 2.69 18.97
C ASP A 319 -6.11 1.42 19.65
N GLN A 320 -6.42 1.18 20.93
CA GLN A 320 -6.03 -0.04 21.65
C GLN A 320 -6.91 -1.27 21.37
N GLY A 321 -7.92 -1.18 20.50
CA GLY A 321 -8.86 -2.27 20.24
C GLY A 321 -9.95 -2.44 21.32
N GLU A 322 -10.05 -1.50 22.25
CA GLU A 322 -11.05 -1.50 23.32
C GLU A 322 -12.34 -0.80 22.89
N ALA A 323 -13.46 -1.04 23.56
CA ALA A 323 -14.67 -0.25 23.34
C ALA A 323 -14.45 1.21 23.77
N LEU A 324 -14.87 2.18 22.95
CA LEU A 324 -14.72 3.60 23.30
C LEU A 324 -15.52 4.03 24.53
N GLY A 325 -16.61 3.32 24.85
CA GLY A 325 -17.42 3.59 26.04
C GLY A 325 -18.10 4.97 26.03
N LEU A 326 -18.19 5.62 24.87
CA LEU A 326 -18.74 6.96 24.71
C LEU A 326 -20.28 6.96 24.78
N VAL A 327 -20.81 8.12 25.14
CA VAL A 327 -22.25 8.40 25.21
C VAL A 327 -22.58 9.70 24.50
N ASP A 328 -23.79 9.80 23.94
CA ASP A 328 -24.29 11.01 23.30
C ASP A 328 -24.66 12.10 24.31
N GLY A 329 -25.11 13.26 23.82
CA GLY A 329 -25.56 14.37 24.66
C GLY A 329 -26.78 14.07 25.55
N MET A 330 -27.43 12.91 25.36
CA MET A 330 -28.54 12.40 26.16
C MET A 330 -28.11 11.25 27.09
N GLY A 331 -26.83 10.88 27.11
CA GLY A 331 -26.27 9.82 27.93
C GLY A 331 -26.50 8.41 27.40
N LYS A 332 -26.91 8.25 26.13
CA LYS A 332 -27.06 6.93 25.49
C LYS A 332 -25.73 6.46 24.88
N PRO A 333 -25.39 5.16 24.94
CA PRO A 333 -24.17 4.66 24.31
C PRO A 333 -24.13 4.89 22.80
N THR A 334 -22.97 5.29 22.28
CA THR A 334 -22.76 5.59 20.85
C THR A 334 -22.34 4.36 20.04
N SER A 335 -23.07 3.26 20.21
CA SER A 335 -22.86 1.98 19.52
C SER A 335 -24.12 1.49 18.80
N CYS A 336 -24.99 2.40 18.36
CA CYS A 336 -26.24 2.05 17.68
C CYS A 336 -27.09 1.01 18.43
N GLU A 337 -27.23 1.18 19.75
CA GLU A 337 -27.85 0.20 20.65
C GLU A 337 -27.21 -1.21 20.53
N SER A 338 -25.89 -1.26 20.69
CA SER A 338 -25.10 -2.49 20.46
C SER A 338 -25.34 -3.08 19.07
N TRP A 339 -25.46 -2.20 18.08
CA TRP A 339 -25.64 -2.50 16.67
C TRP A 339 -26.98 -3.15 16.29
N HIS A 340 -28.05 -2.69 16.94
CA HIS A 340 -29.45 -3.11 16.69
C HIS A 340 -30.38 -1.96 16.26
N ALA A 341 -29.86 -0.74 16.09
CA ALA A 341 -30.67 0.42 15.71
C ALA A 341 -30.27 0.98 14.35
N ALA A 342 -31.22 1.19 13.45
CA ALA A 342 -31.05 1.92 12.19
C ALA A 342 -31.94 3.17 12.16
N SER A 343 -31.61 4.18 12.96
CA SER A 343 -32.48 5.35 13.19
C SER A 343 -31.71 6.67 13.23
N LEU A 344 -32.45 7.79 13.23
CA LEU A 344 -31.91 9.13 13.48
C LEU A 344 -31.82 9.48 14.98
N GLU A 345 -32.35 8.61 15.86
CA GLU A 345 -32.36 8.81 17.31
C GLU A 345 -31.16 8.17 18.01
N HIS A 346 -30.39 7.37 17.28
CA HIS A 346 -29.20 6.69 17.75
C HIS A 346 -28.02 7.07 16.89
N VAL A 347 -26.84 7.08 17.52
CA VAL A 347 -25.57 7.35 16.85
C VAL A 347 -24.57 6.23 17.13
N GLY A 348 -23.64 6.06 16.21
CA GLY A 348 -22.52 5.13 16.27
C GLY A 348 -21.21 5.85 16.04
N GLU A 349 -20.15 5.47 16.75
CA GLU A 349 -18.79 5.94 16.44
C GLU A 349 -18.24 5.23 15.19
N PHE A 350 -17.38 5.93 14.45
CA PHE A 350 -16.84 5.47 13.17
C PHE A 350 -15.38 5.93 12.96
N GLY A 351 -14.71 5.29 12.01
CA GLY A 351 -13.37 5.63 11.52
C GLY A 351 -13.31 5.81 9.99
N PHE A 352 -12.10 5.90 9.44
CA PHE A 352 -11.84 6.21 8.03
C PHE A 352 -10.93 5.22 7.31
N ALA A 353 -11.39 4.70 6.18
CA ALA A 353 -10.66 3.78 5.30
C ALA A 353 -9.55 4.47 4.47
N THR A 354 -9.58 5.79 4.32
CA THR A 354 -8.71 6.54 3.39
C THR A 354 -7.88 7.65 4.02
N GLN A 355 -7.95 7.84 5.34
CA GLN A 355 -7.18 8.89 6.00
C GLN A 355 -5.86 8.37 6.57
N ALA A 356 -4.87 9.25 6.58
CA ALA A 356 -3.58 9.09 7.24
C ALA A 356 -3.73 8.43 8.62
N PRO A 357 -2.72 7.67 9.07
CA PRO A 357 -2.85 6.54 9.99
C PRO A 357 -3.38 6.79 11.41
N MET A 358 -3.74 8.02 11.80
CA MET A 358 -4.10 8.33 13.20
C MET A 358 -5.60 8.33 13.51
N VAL A 359 -6.50 8.30 12.53
CA VAL A 359 -7.98 8.35 12.76
C VAL A 359 -8.72 7.20 12.07
N TRP A 360 -7.99 6.16 11.67
CA TRP A 360 -8.54 5.05 10.91
C TRP A 360 -9.63 4.28 11.69
N THR A 361 -9.45 4.11 13.00
CA THR A 361 -10.44 3.47 13.87
C THR A 361 -11.36 4.48 14.57
N GLU A 362 -10.84 5.62 15.05
CA GLU A 362 -11.61 6.60 15.82
C GLU A 362 -11.56 7.98 15.17
N SER A 363 -12.70 8.45 14.64
CA SER A 363 -12.80 9.78 14.01
C SER A 363 -12.92 10.94 15.00
N GLY A 364 -13.19 10.65 16.28
CA GLY A 364 -13.60 11.65 17.28
C GLY A 364 -15.02 12.19 17.06
N ALA A 365 -15.84 11.51 16.25
CA ALA A 365 -17.23 11.88 15.98
C ALA A 365 -18.13 10.64 15.81
N ALA A 366 -19.43 10.86 15.99
CA ALA A 366 -20.46 9.85 15.78
C ALA A 366 -21.35 10.17 14.55
N GLN A 367 -21.85 9.13 13.89
CA GLN A 367 -22.83 9.21 12.79
C GLN A 367 -24.18 8.67 13.23
N PHE A 368 -25.27 9.17 12.61
CA PHE A 368 -26.59 8.56 12.80
C PHE A 368 -26.59 7.12 12.31
N CYS A 369 -27.20 6.23 13.08
CA CYS A 369 -27.26 4.81 12.75
C CYS A 369 -28.15 4.49 11.53
N SER A 370 -28.92 5.47 11.05
CA SER A 370 -29.63 5.43 9.76
C SER A 370 -28.71 5.72 8.55
N LYS A 371 -27.41 5.96 8.76
CA LYS A 371 -26.40 6.00 7.70
C LYS A 371 -25.81 4.61 7.48
N ALA A 372 -25.38 4.36 6.25
CA ALA A 372 -24.79 3.10 5.86
C ALA A 372 -23.28 3.27 5.69
N LEU A 373 -22.50 2.54 6.48
CA LEU A 373 -21.04 2.59 6.53
C LEU A 373 -20.48 1.18 6.31
N ARG A 374 -19.18 1.06 6.07
CA ARG A 374 -18.50 -0.23 5.89
C ARG A 374 -18.13 -0.85 7.22
N LEU A 375 -17.61 -2.08 7.17
CA LEU A 375 -16.93 -2.76 8.27
C LEU A 375 -15.47 -2.98 7.88
N TYR A 376 -14.54 -2.87 8.82
CA TYR A 376 -13.23 -3.49 8.67
C TYR A 376 -13.31 -4.95 9.10
N CYS A 377 -12.72 -5.85 8.32
CA CYS A 377 -12.71 -7.28 8.57
C CYS A 377 -11.28 -7.77 8.71
N PHE A 378 -10.92 -8.28 9.88
CA PHE A 378 -9.57 -8.72 10.23
C PHE A 378 -9.55 -10.23 10.40
N GLN A 379 -8.53 -10.87 9.84
CA GLN A 379 -8.28 -12.29 10.04
C GLN A 379 -7.75 -12.54 11.47
N GLU A 380 -8.27 -13.55 12.15
CA GLU A 380 -7.73 -14.06 13.41
C GLU A 380 -6.34 -14.71 13.19
N GLY A 381 -5.47 -14.65 14.20
CA GLY A 381 -4.09 -15.17 14.15
C GLY A 381 -3.92 -16.55 14.77
#